data_AF-A0A1Q6EFW1-F1
#
_entry.id   AF-A0A1Q6EFW1-F1
#
_cell.length_a   1.000
_cell.length_b   1.000
_cell.length_c   1.000
_cell.angle_alpha   90.00
_cell.angle_beta   90.00
_cell.angle_gamma   90.00
#
_symmetry.space_group_name_H-M   'P 1'
#
loop_
_entity.id
_entity.type
_entity.pdbx_description
1 polymer ?
#
loop_
_entity_poly.entity_id
_entity_poly.type
_entity_poly.pdbx_seq_one_letter_code
_entity_poly.pdbx_strand_id
1 'polypeptide(L)'
;MTKESGIRAVKPELLDKIAKALEVSEGALKDYGVETAQDLMALLLQLEEGYGLVPSEDGMGLAVDPKAPHAPKLAQSIKTWAEKRAEDWKASF
;
A
#
# COMPACT_ATOMS: atom_id res chain seq x y z
N MET A 1 -11.42 -19.29 -19.76
CA MET A 1 -11.45 -18.56 -18.48
C MET A 1 -10.12 -17.85 -18.31
N THR A 2 -10.04 -16.57 -18.70
CA THR A 2 -8.84 -15.75 -18.50
C THR A 2 -8.87 -15.23 -17.07
N LYS A 3 -7.85 -15.59 -16.28
CA LYS A 3 -7.67 -15.12 -14.90
C LYS A 3 -7.69 -13.60 -14.90
N GLU A 4 -8.64 -13.01 -14.17
CA GLU A 4 -8.57 -11.60 -13.79
C GLU A 4 -7.33 -11.45 -12.91
N SER A 5 -6.26 -10.88 -13.49
CA SER A 5 -5.09 -10.43 -12.74
C SER A 5 -5.54 -9.28 -11.84
N GLY A 6 -5.99 -9.63 -10.63
CA GLY A 6 -6.48 -8.71 -9.60
C GLY A 6 -5.42 -7.76 -9.03
N ILE A 7 -4.19 -7.77 -9.55
CA ILE A 7 -3.28 -6.65 -9.39
C ILE A 7 -3.57 -5.72 -10.56
N ARG A 8 -4.41 -4.71 -10.33
CA ARG A 8 -4.50 -3.56 -11.22
C ARG A 8 -3.08 -3.00 -11.30
N ALA A 9 -2.35 -3.34 -12.36
CA ALA A 9 -0.98 -2.93 -12.54
C ALA A 9 -0.91 -1.43 -12.31
N VAL A 10 -0.28 -1.02 -11.20
CA VAL A 10 -0.03 0.39 -10.93
C VAL A 10 0.69 0.90 -12.18
N LYS A 11 0.17 1.97 -12.81
CA LYS A 11 0.78 2.53 -14.01
C LYS A 11 2.29 2.67 -13.77
N PRO A 12 3.16 2.24 -14.70
CA PRO A 12 4.61 2.27 -14.48
C PRO A 12 5.12 3.65 -14.02
N GLU A 13 4.55 4.74 -14.54
CA GLU A 13 4.95 6.09 -14.12
C GLU A 13 4.54 6.42 -12.67
N LEU A 14 3.38 5.94 -12.22
CA LEU A 14 2.95 6.11 -10.83
C LEU A 14 3.81 5.26 -9.90
N LEU A 15 4.20 4.06 -10.32
CA LEU A 15 5.06 3.18 -9.54
C LEU A 15 6.47 3.78 -9.35
N ASP A 16 7.07 4.34 -10.39
CA ASP A 16 8.35 5.06 -10.32
C ASP A 16 8.27 6.27 -9.36
N LYS A 17 7.20 7.08 -9.46
CA LYS A 17 6.98 8.23 -8.56
C LYS A 17 6.90 7.80 -7.10
N ILE A 18 6.20 6.69 -6.80
CA ILE A 18 6.06 6.16 -5.44
C ILE A 18 7.41 5.61 -4.95
N ALA A 19 8.11 4.82 -5.76
CA ALA A 19 9.41 4.25 -5.41
C ALA A 19 10.43 5.34 -5.05
N LYS A 20 10.53 6.39 -5.87
CA LYS A 20 11.38 7.56 -5.61
C LYS A 20 11.00 8.28 -4.32
N ALA A 21 9.71 8.51 -4.10
CA ALA A 21 9.25 9.23 -2.91
C ALA A 21 9.45 8.44 -1.60
N LEU A 22 9.48 7.11 -1.69
CA LEU A 22 9.77 6.21 -0.59
C LEU A 22 11.26 5.87 -0.46
N GLU A 23 12.12 6.38 -1.35
CA GLU A 23 13.55 6.08 -1.43
C GLU A 23 13.87 4.58 -1.53
N VAL A 24 13.04 3.83 -2.26
CA VAL A 24 13.20 2.39 -2.52
C VAL A 24 13.29 2.10 -4.01
N SER A 25 13.76 0.91 -4.38
CA SER A 25 13.70 0.44 -5.77
C SER A 25 12.27 0.05 -6.15
N GLU A 26 11.90 0.17 -7.43
CA GLU A 26 10.62 -0.37 -7.93
C GLU A 26 10.49 -1.87 -7.66
N GLY A 27 11.60 -2.62 -7.72
CA GLY A 27 11.61 -4.06 -7.44
C GLY A 27 11.16 -4.37 -6.02
N ALA A 28 11.53 -3.54 -5.04
CA ALA A 28 11.11 -3.69 -3.65
C ALA A 28 9.60 -3.48 -3.42
N LEU A 29 8.89 -2.89 -4.39
CA LEU A 29 7.43 -2.75 -4.36
C LEU A 29 6.69 -3.87 -5.10
N LYS A 30 7.38 -4.61 -5.99
CA LYS A 30 6.76 -5.60 -6.88
C LYS A 30 6.63 -6.98 -6.27
N ASP A 31 7.28 -7.27 -5.15
CA ASP A 31 7.53 -8.64 -4.72
C ASP A 31 7.07 -8.93 -3.28
N TYR A 32 5.74 -9.07 -3.11
CA TYR A 32 5.14 -9.52 -1.84
C TYR A 32 4.40 -10.87 -1.95
N GLY A 33 4.39 -11.52 -3.13
CA GLY A 33 3.84 -12.88 -3.28
C GLY A 33 2.37 -13.05 -2.92
N VAL A 34 1.54 -12.00 -3.05
CA VAL A 34 0.09 -12.05 -2.75
C VAL A 34 -0.66 -12.58 -3.98
N GLU A 35 -1.04 -13.85 -3.98
CA GLU A 35 -1.77 -14.50 -5.09
C GLU A 35 -3.25 -14.76 -4.77
N THR A 36 -3.58 -14.87 -3.48
CA THR A 36 -4.92 -15.19 -2.99
C THR A 36 -5.39 -14.20 -1.92
N ALA A 37 -6.70 -14.22 -1.64
CA ALA A 37 -7.27 -13.46 -0.54
C ALA A 37 -6.71 -13.90 0.82
N GLN A 38 -6.38 -15.18 0.97
CA GLN A 38 -5.71 -15.70 2.17
C GLN A 38 -4.31 -15.13 2.34
N ASP A 39 -3.53 -15.01 1.26
CA ASP A 39 -2.19 -14.40 1.31
C ASP A 39 -2.28 -12.93 1.71
N LEU A 40 -3.26 -12.21 1.16
CA LEU A 40 -3.51 -10.81 1.54
C LEU A 40 -3.87 -10.71 3.02
N MET A 41 -4.74 -11.58 3.53
CA MET A 41 -5.12 -11.57 4.94
C MET A 41 -3.95 -11.93 5.86
N ALA A 42 -3.11 -12.89 5.47
CA ALA A 42 -1.90 -13.23 6.22
C ALA A 42 -0.94 -12.03 6.29
N LEU A 43 -0.76 -11.31 5.18
CA LEU A 43 0.06 -10.09 5.15
C LEU A 43 -0.54 -8.98 6.04
N LEU A 44 -1.85 -8.77 5.99
CA LEU A 44 -2.53 -7.76 6.81
C LEU A 44 -2.37 -8.04 8.31
N LEU A 45 -2.51 -9.30 8.75
CA LEU A 45 -2.33 -9.69 10.15
C LEU A 45 -0.88 -9.49 10.62
N GLN A 46 0.12 -9.76 9.77
CA GLN A 46 1.51 -9.46 10.09
C GLN A 46 1.76 -7.94 10.24
N LEU A 47 1.10 -7.13 9.41
CA LEU A 47 1.20 -5.67 9.49
C LEU A 47 0.44 -5.09 10.69
N GLU A 48 -0.63 -5.74 11.13
CA GLU A 48 -1.32 -5.43 12.38
C GLU A 48 -0.36 -5.57 13.57
N GLU A 49 0.28 -6.72 13.72
CA GLU A 49 1.21 -7.00 14.82
C GLU A 49 2.48 -6.13 14.77
N GLY A 50 3.07 -5.96 13.59
CA GLY A 50 4.36 -5.27 13.44
C GLY A 50 4.26 -3.74 13.33
N TYR A 51 3.20 -3.23 12.71
CA TYR A 51 3.10 -1.82 12.32
C TYR A 51 1.81 -1.13 12.78
N GLY A 52 0.89 -1.87 13.43
CA GLY A 52 -0.38 -1.32 13.89
C GLY A 52 -1.37 -1.02 12.77
N LEU A 53 -1.26 -1.71 11.62
CA LEU A 53 -2.23 -1.56 10.55
C LEU A 53 -3.51 -2.34 10.89
N VAL A 54 -4.56 -1.62 11.25
CA VAL A 54 -5.85 -2.17 11.74
C VAL A 54 -7.00 -1.77 10.81
N PRO A 55 -8.16 -2.44 10.86
CA PRO A 55 -9.37 -1.93 10.22
C PRO A 55 -9.74 -0.53 10.74
N SER A 56 -10.26 0.33 9.87
CA SER A 56 -10.84 1.61 10.28
C SER A 56 -12.09 1.40 11.14
N GLU A 57 -12.49 2.43 11.90
CA GLU A 57 -13.66 2.37 12.79
C GLU A 57 -14.96 2.02 12.05
N ASP A 58 -15.08 2.42 10.78
CA ASP A 58 -16.23 2.12 9.92
C ASP A 58 -16.14 0.76 9.19
N GLY A 59 -15.03 0.04 9.35
CA GLY A 59 -14.77 -1.25 8.71
C GLY A 59 -14.63 -1.20 7.19
N MET A 60 -14.60 0.00 6.58
CA MET A 60 -14.52 0.18 5.12
C MET A 60 -13.10 0.48 4.62
N GLY A 61 -12.13 0.57 5.52
CA GLY A 61 -10.74 0.89 5.19
C GLY A 61 -9.74 0.38 6.22
N LEU A 62 -8.53 0.90 6.12
CA LEU A 62 -7.42 0.62 7.04
C LEU A 62 -7.01 1.91 7.75
N ALA A 63 -6.63 1.79 9.02
CA ALA A 63 -6.08 2.84 9.86
C ALA A 63 -4.74 2.38 10.46
N VAL A 64 -3.92 3.34 10.88
CA VAL A 64 -2.68 3.06 11.60
C VAL A 64 -2.90 3.39 13.07
N ASP A 65 -2.74 2.41 13.96
CA ASP A 65 -2.72 2.64 15.41
C ASP A 65 -1.47 3.45 15.77
N PRO A 66 -1.60 4.72 16.21
CA PRO A 66 -0.45 5.58 16.51
C PRO A 66 0.39 5.06 17.69
N LYS A 67 -0.11 4.09 18.47
CA LYS A 67 0.59 3.49 19.60
C LYS A 67 1.57 2.39 19.20
N ALA A 68 1.48 1.87 17.96
CA ALA A 68 2.36 0.80 17.51
C ALA A 68 3.80 1.29 17.28
N PRO A 69 4.84 0.47 17.57
CA PRO A 69 6.24 0.90 17.53
C PRO A 69 6.71 1.44 16.17
N HIS A 70 6.13 0.94 15.07
CA HIS A 70 6.51 1.32 13.71
C HIS A 70 5.46 2.15 12.96
N ALA A 71 4.39 2.57 13.66
CA ALA A 71 3.30 3.36 13.11
C ALA A 71 3.73 4.67 12.42
N PRO A 72 4.65 5.49 12.98
CA PRO A 72 4.99 6.77 12.36
C PRO A 72 5.59 6.64 10.96
N LYS A 73 6.43 5.62 10.75
CA LYS A 73 7.07 5.37 9.45
C LYS A 73 6.03 4.89 8.43
N LEU A 74 5.19 3.93 8.82
CA LEU A 74 4.12 3.43 7.94
C LEU A 74 3.13 4.53 7.56
N ALA A 75 2.68 5.32 8.53
CA ALA A 75 1.74 6.42 8.30
C ALA A 75 2.30 7.45 7.31
N GLN A 76 3.59 7.80 7.45
CA GLN A 76 4.24 8.72 6.51
C GLN A 76 4.32 8.14 5.09
N SER A 77 4.67 6.85 4.95
CA SER A 77 4.70 6.18 3.64
C SER A 77 3.32 6.13 2.97
N ILE A 78 2.27 5.80 3.73
CA ILE A 78 0.87 5.80 3.23
C ILE A 78 0.44 7.20 2.80
N LYS A 79 0.78 8.23 3.59
CA LYS A 79 0.48 9.64 3.25
C LYS A 79 1.16 10.05 1.95
N THR A 80 2.45 9.77 1.80
CA THR A 80 3.21 10.06 0.58
C THR A 80 2.62 9.35 -0.64
N TRP A 81 2.20 8.08 -0.49
CA TRP A 81 1.50 7.36 -1.56
C TRP A 81 0.19 8.03 -1.97
N ALA A 82 -0.66 8.40 -1.02
CA ALA A 82 -1.93 9.07 -1.28
C ALA A 82 -1.73 10.41 -2.01
N GLU A 83 -0.74 11.20 -1.61
CA GLU A 83 -0.37 12.46 -2.27
C GLU A 83 0.04 12.24 -3.74
N LYS A 84 0.92 11.25 -4.02
CA LYS A 84 1.35 10.94 -5.39
C LYS A 84 0.22 10.44 -6.28
N ARG A 85 -0.71 9.68 -5.71
CA ARG A 85 -1.89 9.23 -6.45
C ARG A 85 -2.85 10.38 -6.77
N ALA A 86 -3.01 11.34 -5.86
CA ALA A 86 -3.82 12.53 -6.09
C ALA A 86 -3.18 13.49 -7.12
N GLU A 87 -1.86 13.64 -7.11
CA GLU A 87 -1.11 14.38 -8.16
C GLU A 87 -1.34 13.76 -9.54
N ASP A 88 -1.24 12.42 -9.66
CA ASP A 88 -1.44 11.71 -10.93
C ASP A 88 -2.86 11.88 -11.48
N TRP A 89 -3.86 11.86 -10.60
CA TRP A 89 -5.25 12.13 -10.96
C TRP A 89 -5.42 13.56 -11.49
N LYS A 90 -4.84 14.57 -10.82
CA LYS A 90 -4.93 15.98 -11.24
C LYS A 90 -4.24 16.24 -12.58
N ALA A 91 -3.14 15.53 -12.88
CA ALA A 91 -2.41 15.68 -14.14
C ALA A 91 -3.10 15.02 -15.35
N SER A 92 -4.21 14.31 -15.13
CA SER A 92 -4.98 13.63 -16.17
C SER A 92 -6.17 14.47 -16.71
N PHE A 93 -6.32 15.71 -16.25
CA PHE A 93 -7.32 16.71 -16.66
C PHE A 93 -6.65 18.04 -16.99
#